data_AF-A0A979FII3-F1
#
_entry.id   AF-A0A979FII3-F1
#
_cell.length_a   1.000
_cell.length_b   1.000
_cell.length_c   1.000
_cell.angle_alpha   90.00
_cell.angle_beta   90.00
_cell.angle_gamma   90.00
#
_symmetry.space_group_name_H-M   'P 1'
#
loop_
_entity.id
_entity.type
_entity.pdbx_description
1 polymer ?
#
loop_
_entity_poly.entity_id
_entity_poly.type
_entity_poly.pdbx_seq_one_letter_code
_entity_poly.pdbx_strand_id
1 'polypeptide(L)'
;MSMDLVKPDLSILLYLPNLIGYVRLVCVVAAFWLLTLGHNGCFVIFYAVSIILDGIDGWVARKLQQCSQFGAWLDVVIDNTSRALLWAHIHPMGTLVSALEWTVFVCNHQLGENWRTHLSSDVYDFRSPGGVWAVAGLHVLPLWLAGLKYKVFQTSLYFLPDLVPFWGLCVLVLGRLLCAYAELWCLWHHIVLLTTHAVHPR
;
A
#
# COMPACT_ATOMS: atom_id res chain seq x y z
N MET A 1 -9.59 32.39 25.97
CA MET A 1 -8.78 31.15 26.01
C MET A 1 -8.00 31.13 24.71
N SER A 2 -6.75 31.59 24.71
CA SER A 2 -5.90 31.48 23.53
C SER A 2 -5.73 29.99 23.23
N MET A 3 -6.17 29.55 22.05
CA MET A 3 -5.64 28.31 21.51
C MET A 3 -4.15 28.59 21.29
N ASP A 4 -3.33 28.19 22.24
CA ASP A 4 -1.89 28.12 22.03
C ASP A 4 -1.70 27.24 20.81
N LEU A 5 -1.39 27.86 19.67
CA LEU A 5 -1.09 27.18 18.43
C LEU A 5 0.05 26.22 18.75
N VAL A 6 -0.26 24.93 18.85
CA VAL A 6 0.72 23.86 19.03
C VAL A 6 1.73 24.03 17.90
N LYS A 7 2.96 24.44 18.23
CA LYS A 7 4.00 24.61 17.22
C LYS A 7 4.33 23.23 16.66
N PRO A 8 4.41 23.09 15.33
CA PRO A 8 4.75 21.80 14.74
C PRO A 8 6.17 21.40 15.12
N ASP A 9 6.35 20.16 15.57
CA ASP A 9 7.67 19.58 15.78
C ASP A 9 8.22 19.02 14.46
N LEU A 10 9.04 19.83 13.80
CA LEU A 10 9.65 19.47 12.51
C LEU A 10 10.76 18.42 12.64
N SER A 11 11.23 18.12 13.86
CA SER A 11 12.25 17.07 14.06
C SER A 11 11.74 15.68 13.64
N ILE A 12 10.41 15.48 13.65
CA ILE A 12 9.75 14.26 13.19
C ILE A 12 10.14 13.94 11.74
N LEU A 13 10.32 14.93 10.88
CA LEU A 13 10.74 14.73 9.48
C LEU A 13 12.12 14.06 9.37
N LEU A 14 12.95 14.21 10.39
CA LEU A 14 14.32 13.70 10.45
C LEU A 14 14.45 12.43 11.29
N TYR A 15 13.36 11.85 11.78
CA TYR A 15 13.37 10.55 12.42
C TYR A 15 13.97 9.51 11.47
N LEU A 16 14.82 8.62 11.99
CA LEU A 16 15.48 7.59 11.20
C LEU A 16 14.51 6.73 10.36
N PRO A 17 13.35 6.27 10.85
CA PRO A 17 12.38 5.56 10.01
C PRO A 17 11.86 6.41 8.83
N ASN A 18 11.70 7.72 9.01
CA ASN A 18 11.22 8.60 7.93
C ASN A 18 12.31 8.86 6.89
N LEU A 19 13.58 8.93 7.31
CA LEU A 19 14.71 8.96 6.39
C LEU A 19 14.78 7.68 5.55
N ILE A 20 14.52 6.52 6.15
CA ILE A 20 14.40 5.25 5.42
C ILE A 20 13.22 5.31 4.44
N GLY A 21 12.08 5.87 4.84
CA GLY A 21 10.94 6.16 3.96
C GLY A 21 11.31 7.01 2.74
N TYR A 22 12.11 8.06 2.92
CA TYR A 22 12.60 8.86 1.79
C TYR A 22 13.50 8.05 0.86
N VAL A 23 14.37 7.19 1.40
CA VAL A 23 15.17 6.26 0.58
C VAL A 23 14.28 5.28 -0.19
N ARG A 24 13.22 4.74 0.43
CA ARG A 24 12.22 3.90 -0.26
C ARG A 24 11.61 4.63 -1.45
N LEU A 25 11.16 5.86 -1.26
CA LEU A 25 10.59 6.66 -2.33
C LEU A 25 11.58 6.85 -3.49
N VAL A 26 12.85 7.17 -3.18
CA VAL A 26 13.90 7.28 -4.20
C VAL A 26 14.13 5.95 -4.92
N CYS A 27 14.13 4.82 -4.20
CA CYS A 27 14.24 3.49 -4.79
C CYS A 27 13.08 3.18 -5.74
N VAL A 28 11.83 3.51 -5.37
CA VAL A 28 10.66 3.34 -6.24
C VAL A 28 10.80 4.19 -7.51
N VAL A 29 11.12 5.47 -7.38
CA VAL A 29 11.31 6.37 -8.53
C VAL A 29 12.44 5.86 -9.45
N ALA A 30 13.58 5.47 -8.87
CA ALA A 30 14.71 4.92 -9.62
C ALA A 30 14.33 3.60 -10.32
N ALA A 31 13.57 2.72 -9.65
CA ALA A 31 13.12 1.46 -10.24
C ALA A 31 12.32 1.73 -11.52
N PHE A 32 11.28 2.55 -11.45
CA PHE A 32 10.42 2.83 -12.60
C PHE A 32 11.13 3.65 -13.69
N TRP A 33 12.03 4.56 -13.32
CA TRP A 33 12.89 5.24 -14.30
C TRP A 33 13.79 4.26 -15.06
N LEU A 34 14.43 3.32 -14.36
CA LEU A 34 15.26 2.29 -15.01
C LEU A 34 14.44 1.32 -15.86
N LEU A 35 13.19 1.08 -15.47
CA LEU A 35 12.24 0.30 -16.24
C LEU A 35 11.92 0.95 -17.59
N THR A 36 11.70 2.27 -17.63
CA THR A 36 11.44 2.98 -18.91
C THR A 36 12.66 2.99 -19.83
N LEU A 37 13.86 2.87 -19.28
CA LEU A 37 15.12 2.70 -20.03
C LEU A 37 15.38 1.25 -20.47
N GLY A 38 14.51 0.30 -20.14
CA GLY A 38 14.65 -1.13 -20.49
C GLY A 38 15.58 -1.93 -19.57
N HIS A 39 16.04 -1.35 -18.46
CA HIS A 39 16.90 -2.03 -17.49
C HIS A 39 16.08 -2.83 -16.47
N ASN A 40 15.41 -3.89 -16.96
CA ASN A 40 14.47 -4.70 -16.16
C ASN A 40 15.12 -5.33 -14.91
N GLY A 41 16.38 -5.75 -14.99
CA GLY A 41 17.10 -6.32 -13.84
C GLY A 41 17.32 -5.29 -12.73
N CYS A 42 17.69 -4.05 -13.08
CA CYS A 42 17.84 -2.98 -12.10
C CYS A 42 16.49 -2.59 -11.49
N PHE A 43 15.41 -2.53 -12.28
CA PHE A 43 14.06 -2.33 -11.75
C PHE A 43 13.75 -3.33 -10.62
N VAL A 44 13.98 -4.63 -10.86
CA VAL A 44 13.72 -5.67 -9.84
C VAL A 44 14.54 -5.43 -8.58
N ILE A 45 15.83 -5.09 -8.71
CA ILE A 45 16.70 -4.83 -7.57
C ILE A 45 16.21 -3.63 -6.74
N PHE A 46 16.01 -2.48 -7.38
CA PHE A 46 15.60 -1.26 -6.67
C PHE A 46 14.20 -1.40 -6.06
N TYR A 47 13.27 -2.04 -6.75
CA TYR A 47 11.93 -2.32 -6.24
C TYR A 47 11.97 -3.27 -5.04
N ALA A 48 12.77 -4.35 -5.12
CA ALA A 48 12.95 -5.28 -4.01
C ALA A 48 13.61 -4.62 -2.79
N VAL A 49 14.61 -3.77 -3.00
CA VAL A 49 15.22 -2.98 -1.91
C VAL A 49 14.18 -2.09 -1.24
N SER A 50 13.31 -1.42 -2.01
CA SER A 50 12.23 -0.61 -1.43
C SER A 50 11.28 -1.43 -0.54
N ILE A 51 10.91 -2.64 -0.98
CA ILE A 51 10.05 -3.54 -0.19
C ILE A 51 10.76 -4.02 1.09
N ILE A 52 12.06 -4.31 1.02
CA ILE A 52 12.81 -4.73 2.21
C ILE A 52 12.90 -3.58 3.22
N LEU A 53 13.14 -2.37 2.73
CA LEU A 53 13.25 -1.17 3.57
C LEU A 53 11.92 -0.82 4.27
N ASP A 54 10.78 -1.14 3.67
CA ASP A 54 9.45 -1.01 4.30
C ASP A 54 9.37 -1.80 5.62
N GLY A 55 9.76 -3.07 5.60
CA GLY A 55 9.82 -3.86 6.84
C GLY A 55 10.81 -3.30 7.88
N ILE A 56 11.89 -2.67 7.40
CA ILE A 56 12.95 -2.12 8.26
C ILE A 56 12.50 -0.82 8.92
N ASP A 57 11.84 0.11 8.22
CA ASP A 57 11.46 1.40 8.81
C ASP A 57 10.49 1.22 9.98
N GLY A 58 9.49 0.34 9.86
CA GLY A 58 8.56 0.06 10.95
C GLY A 58 9.26 -0.61 12.13
N TRP A 59 10.23 -1.48 11.87
CA TRP A 59 11.05 -2.09 12.92
C TRP A 59 11.92 -1.04 13.64
N VAL A 60 12.58 -0.15 12.89
CA VAL A 60 13.39 0.94 13.44
C VAL A 60 12.52 1.90 14.25
N ALA A 61 11.34 2.28 13.74
CA ALA A 61 10.39 3.16 14.42
C ALA A 61 10.03 2.63 15.81
N ARG A 62 9.69 1.34 15.91
CA ARG A 62 9.36 0.68 17.19
C ARG A 62 10.58 0.59 18.12
N LYS A 63 11.74 0.22 17.58
CA LYS A 63 12.97 0.02 18.37
C LYS A 63 13.51 1.32 18.95
N LEU A 64 13.41 2.42 18.20
CA LEU A 64 13.89 3.75 18.61
C LEU A 64 12.80 4.60 19.28
N GLN A 65 11.59 4.07 19.46
CA GLN A 65 10.43 4.82 19.95
C GLN A 65 10.14 6.09 19.11
N GLN A 66 10.38 6.01 17.80
CA GLN A 66 10.19 7.09 16.82
C GLN A 66 8.92 6.89 15.98
N CYS A 67 7.91 6.19 16.50
CA CYS A 67 6.61 6.09 15.85
C CYS A 67 5.92 7.45 15.81
N SER A 68 5.40 7.86 14.66
CA SER A 68 4.68 9.13 14.50
C SER A 68 3.55 9.00 13.47
N GLN A 69 2.55 9.88 13.57
CA GLN A 69 1.45 9.94 12.59
C GLN A 69 1.98 10.27 11.19
N PHE A 70 2.97 11.17 11.09
CA PHE A 70 3.63 11.47 9.82
C PHE A 70 4.30 10.24 9.21
N GLY A 71 5.03 9.45 10.01
CA GLY A 71 5.70 8.25 9.51
C GLY A 71 4.70 7.18 9.04
N ALA A 72 3.64 6.94 9.81
CA ALA A 72 2.57 6.02 9.41
C ALA A 72 1.85 6.48 8.13
N TRP A 73 1.62 7.79 7.97
CA TRP A 73 1.03 8.37 6.76
C TRP A 73 1.97 8.25 5.56
N LEU A 74 3.26 8.57 5.74
CA LEU A 74 4.28 8.51 4.70
C LEU A 74 4.44 7.10 4.16
N ASP A 75 4.44 6.10 5.05
CA ASP A 75 4.50 4.68 4.69
C ASP A 75 3.37 4.28 3.72
N VAL A 76 2.12 4.54 4.11
CA VAL A 76 0.94 4.23 3.26
C VAL A 76 0.99 4.98 1.93
N VAL A 77 1.48 6.23 1.92
CA VAL A 77 1.64 7.03 0.69
C VAL A 77 2.66 6.42 -0.27
N ILE A 78 3.81 5.97 0.24
CA ILE A 78 4.85 5.33 -0.59
C ILE A 78 4.32 4.03 -1.16
N ASP A 79 3.64 3.23 -0.34
CA ASP A 79 3.05 1.95 -0.72
C ASP A 79 1.96 2.10 -1.79
N ASN A 80 1.01 3.02 -1.60
CA ASN A 80 -0.02 3.32 -2.59
C ASN A 80 0.60 3.86 -3.89
N THR A 81 1.62 4.72 -3.80
CA THR A 81 2.34 5.24 -4.98
C THR A 81 3.02 4.10 -5.75
N SER A 82 3.74 3.24 -5.04
CA SER A 82 4.47 2.12 -5.62
C SER A 82 3.54 1.15 -6.36
N ARG A 83 2.42 0.78 -5.73
CA ARG A 83 1.40 -0.06 -6.38
C ARG A 83 0.69 0.65 -7.52
N ALA A 84 0.44 1.95 -7.40
CA ALA A 84 -0.18 2.71 -8.48
C ALA A 84 0.67 2.71 -9.76
N LEU A 85 1.99 2.87 -9.62
CA LEU A 85 2.94 2.77 -10.72
C LEU A 85 2.98 1.36 -11.32
N LEU A 86 2.95 0.31 -10.49
CA LEU A 86 2.86 -1.07 -10.98
C LEU A 86 1.57 -1.29 -11.79
N TRP A 87 0.42 -0.91 -11.24
CA TRP A 87 -0.87 -1.08 -11.90
C TRP A 87 -0.93 -0.36 -13.24
N ALA A 88 -0.51 0.91 -13.28
CA ALA A 88 -0.44 1.70 -14.50
C ALA A 88 0.48 1.05 -15.55
N HIS A 89 1.59 0.46 -15.10
CA HIS A 89 2.51 -0.23 -15.98
C HIS A 89 1.96 -1.56 -16.50
N ILE A 90 1.15 -2.28 -15.71
CA ILE A 90 0.61 -3.60 -16.08
C ILE A 90 -0.50 -3.47 -17.12
N HIS A 91 -1.51 -2.64 -16.85
CA HIS A 91 -2.69 -2.51 -17.68
C HIS A 91 -3.33 -1.13 -17.51
N PRO A 92 -3.86 -0.48 -18.58
CA PRO A 92 -4.48 0.85 -18.46
C PRO A 92 -5.59 0.91 -17.40
N MET A 93 -6.44 -0.12 -17.33
CA MET A 93 -7.52 -0.20 -16.31
C MET A 93 -6.99 -0.48 -14.90
N GLY A 94 -5.72 -0.85 -14.72
CA GLY A 94 -5.11 -0.99 -13.41
C GLY A 94 -5.15 0.33 -12.62
N THR A 95 -5.14 1.47 -13.30
CA THR A 95 -5.31 2.79 -12.68
C THR A 95 -6.61 2.95 -11.91
N LEU A 96 -7.68 2.22 -12.28
CA LEU A 96 -8.94 2.21 -11.52
C LEU A 96 -8.78 1.51 -10.17
N VAL A 97 -7.96 0.45 -10.11
CA VAL A 97 -7.62 -0.24 -8.87
C VAL A 97 -6.84 0.70 -7.96
N SER A 98 -5.85 1.41 -8.51
CA SER A 98 -5.10 2.43 -7.77
C SER A 98 -6.00 3.58 -7.29
N ALA A 99 -6.96 4.02 -8.11
CA ALA A 99 -7.89 5.07 -7.73
C ALA A 99 -8.76 4.64 -6.54
N LEU A 100 -9.21 3.37 -6.51
CA LEU A 100 -9.90 2.80 -5.37
C LEU A 100 -9.02 2.83 -4.10
N GLU A 101 -7.78 2.33 -4.19
CA GLU A 101 -6.82 2.31 -3.06
C GLU A 101 -6.57 3.72 -2.49
N TRP A 102 -6.36 4.71 -3.36
CA TRP A 102 -6.18 6.11 -2.95
C TRP A 102 -7.45 6.72 -2.33
N THR A 103 -8.62 6.45 -2.90
CA THR A 103 -9.88 6.96 -2.37
C THR A 103 -10.13 6.42 -0.97
N VAL A 104 -9.91 5.12 -0.75
CA VAL A 104 -10.04 4.48 0.56
C VAL A 104 -9.08 5.11 1.56
N PHE A 105 -7.82 5.34 1.19
CA PHE A 105 -6.87 6.02 2.06
C PHE A 105 -7.35 7.41 2.45
N VAL A 106 -7.76 8.24 1.47
CA VAL A 106 -8.26 9.60 1.74
C VAL A 106 -9.49 9.58 2.64
N CYS A 107 -10.43 8.66 2.45
CA CYS A 107 -11.62 8.56 3.28
C CYS A 107 -11.33 8.12 4.73
N ASN A 108 -10.24 7.39 4.97
CA ASN A 108 -9.98 6.75 6.27
C ASN A 108 -8.77 7.32 7.04
N HIS A 109 -7.87 8.09 6.40
CA HIS A 109 -6.62 8.54 7.04
C HIS A 109 -6.82 9.37 8.31
N GLN A 110 -7.94 10.10 8.43
CA GLN A 110 -8.24 10.92 9.61
C GLN A 110 -8.80 10.13 10.79
N LEU A 111 -9.27 8.89 10.57
CA LEU A 111 -9.84 8.04 11.61
C LEU A 111 -8.77 7.42 12.53
N GLY A 112 -7.48 7.59 12.22
CA GLY A 112 -6.36 7.19 13.08
C GLY A 112 -6.38 5.70 13.42
N GLU A 113 -6.21 5.31 14.68
CA GLU A 113 -6.34 3.91 15.12
C GLU A 113 -7.82 3.49 15.33
N ASN A 114 -8.73 4.45 15.36
CA ASN A 114 -10.14 4.27 15.71
C ASN A 114 -11.01 3.76 14.55
N TRP A 115 -10.49 3.66 13.32
CA TRP A 115 -11.26 3.03 12.23
C TRP A 115 -11.61 1.57 12.55
N ARG A 116 -10.79 0.90 13.37
CA ARG A 116 -10.98 -0.50 13.78
C ARG A 116 -12.14 -0.72 14.74
N THR A 117 -12.51 0.28 15.56
CA THR A 117 -13.53 0.12 16.61
C THR A 117 -14.95 0.06 16.05
N HIS A 118 -15.15 0.37 14.77
CA HIS A 118 -16.44 0.36 14.09
C HIS A 118 -16.64 -0.85 13.16
N LEU A 119 -15.71 -1.83 13.17
CA LEU A 119 -15.68 -2.94 12.23
C LEU A 119 -15.89 -4.28 12.94
N SER A 120 -16.98 -4.96 12.60
CA SER A 120 -17.40 -6.23 13.21
C SER A 120 -17.12 -7.48 12.35
N SER A 121 -16.40 -7.34 11.23
CA SER A 121 -16.17 -8.45 10.28
C SER A 121 -14.72 -8.94 10.29
N ASP A 122 -14.55 -10.26 10.18
CA ASP A 122 -13.26 -10.97 10.15
C ASP A 122 -12.34 -10.52 9.01
N VAL A 123 -12.89 -9.98 7.91
CA VAL A 123 -12.10 -9.45 6.77
C VAL A 123 -11.31 -8.20 7.17
N TYR A 124 -11.78 -7.48 8.18
CA TYR A 124 -11.13 -6.26 8.69
C TYR A 124 -10.08 -6.55 9.76
N ASP A 125 -10.05 -7.78 10.28
CA ASP A 125 -8.90 -8.25 11.04
C ASP A 125 -7.82 -8.74 10.07
N PHE A 126 -6.81 -7.91 9.84
CA PHE A 126 -5.66 -8.26 9.01
C PHE A 126 -4.84 -9.45 9.52
N ARG A 127 -5.08 -9.92 10.75
CA ARG A 127 -4.46 -11.13 11.30
C ARG A 127 -5.29 -12.39 11.06
N SER A 128 -6.55 -12.25 10.63
CA SER A 128 -7.38 -13.38 10.26
C SER A 128 -6.89 -14.01 8.94
N PRO A 129 -7.21 -15.28 8.65
CA PRO A 129 -6.88 -15.90 7.38
C PRO A 129 -7.43 -15.12 6.17
N GLY A 130 -8.65 -14.56 6.29
CA GLY A 130 -9.26 -13.72 5.24
C GLY A 130 -8.55 -12.39 5.06
N GLY A 131 -8.18 -11.73 6.16
CA GLY A 131 -7.42 -10.48 6.14
C GLY A 131 -6.03 -10.65 5.53
N VAL A 132 -5.30 -11.70 5.91
CA VAL A 132 -3.99 -12.04 5.32
C VAL A 132 -4.12 -12.30 3.82
N TRP A 133 -5.17 -13.01 3.39
CA TRP A 133 -5.41 -13.27 1.98
C TRP A 133 -5.74 -12.00 1.19
N ALA A 134 -6.54 -11.11 1.78
CA ALA A 134 -6.84 -9.80 1.20
C ALA A 134 -5.57 -8.94 1.05
N VAL A 135 -4.73 -8.88 2.08
CA VAL A 135 -3.43 -8.17 2.06
C VAL A 135 -2.49 -8.78 1.02
N ALA A 136 -2.43 -10.11 0.92
CA ALA A 136 -1.65 -10.79 -0.11
C ALA A 136 -2.14 -10.39 -1.52
N GLY A 137 -3.46 -10.37 -1.75
CA GLY A 137 -4.04 -9.89 -3.00
C GLY A 137 -3.75 -8.42 -3.29
N LEU A 138 -3.74 -7.56 -2.28
CA LEU A 138 -3.44 -6.13 -2.43
C LEU A 138 -1.97 -5.89 -2.83
N HIS A 139 -1.02 -6.46 -2.09
CA HIS A 139 0.41 -6.17 -2.26
C HIS A 139 1.10 -7.08 -3.30
N VAL A 140 0.73 -8.36 -3.37
CA VAL A 140 1.48 -9.35 -4.16
C VAL A 140 0.93 -9.49 -5.58
N LEU A 141 -0.37 -9.32 -5.81
CA LEU A 141 -0.96 -9.42 -7.15
C LEU A 141 -0.30 -8.51 -8.21
N PRO A 142 -0.11 -7.19 -7.98
CA PRO A 142 0.52 -6.34 -8.99
C PRO A 142 1.97 -6.77 -9.28
N LEU A 143 2.70 -7.26 -8.29
CA LEU A 143 4.05 -7.80 -8.50
C LEU A 143 4.00 -9.12 -9.29
N TRP A 144 3.05 -10.00 -9.01
CA TRP A 144 2.85 -11.26 -9.70
C TRP A 144 2.55 -11.04 -11.19
N LEU A 145 1.64 -10.10 -11.48
CA LEU A 145 1.29 -9.68 -12.84
C LEU A 145 2.49 -9.06 -13.57
N ALA A 146 3.32 -8.26 -12.89
CA ALA A 146 4.57 -7.76 -13.46
C ALA A 146 5.53 -8.92 -13.78
N GLY A 147 5.64 -9.92 -12.88
CA GLY A 147 6.44 -11.13 -13.12
C GLY A 147 6.00 -11.91 -14.35
N LEU A 148 4.68 -12.06 -14.55
CA LEU A 148 4.12 -12.66 -15.77
C LEU A 148 4.44 -11.83 -17.02
N LYS A 149 4.23 -10.52 -16.98
CA LYS A 149 4.50 -9.59 -18.09
C LYS A 149 5.97 -9.63 -18.53
N TYR A 150 6.88 -9.71 -17.57
CA TYR A 150 8.33 -9.74 -17.82
C TYR A 150 8.92 -11.14 -17.92
N LYS A 151 8.07 -12.17 -17.96
CA LYS A 151 8.48 -13.58 -18.08
C LYS A 151 9.46 -14.03 -17.00
N VAL A 152 9.38 -13.44 -15.80
CA VAL A 152 10.26 -13.75 -14.65
C VAL A 152 10.13 -15.22 -14.26
N PHE A 153 8.91 -15.79 -14.38
CA PHE A 153 8.66 -17.20 -14.11
C PHE A 153 9.39 -18.13 -15.07
N GLN A 154 9.54 -17.74 -16.34
CA GLN A 154 10.22 -18.54 -17.35
C GLN A 154 11.74 -18.31 -17.36
N THR A 155 12.22 -17.14 -16.92
CA THR A 155 13.65 -16.78 -16.97
C THR A 155 14.36 -17.02 -15.65
N SER A 156 13.83 -16.48 -14.56
CA SER A 156 14.48 -16.47 -13.24
C SER A 156 13.92 -17.53 -12.29
N LEU A 157 12.64 -17.90 -12.44
CA LEU A 157 11.97 -18.90 -11.59
C LEU A 157 11.56 -20.15 -12.38
N TYR A 158 12.35 -20.53 -13.40
CA TYR A 158 12.07 -21.66 -14.29
C TYR A 158 12.00 -23.01 -13.56
N PHE A 159 12.52 -23.08 -12.33
CA PHE A 159 12.45 -24.26 -11.48
C PHE A 159 11.05 -24.49 -10.87
N LEU A 160 10.16 -23.49 -10.92
CA LEU A 160 8.77 -23.64 -10.46
C LEU A 160 7.94 -24.40 -11.51
N PRO A 161 7.02 -25.29 -11.10
CA PRO A 161 6.09 -25.93 -12.04
C PRO A 161 5.26 -24.92 -12.83
N ASP A 162 4.98 -25.20 -14.11
CA ASP A 162 4.23 -24.32 -15.03
C ASP A 162 2.81 -23.96 -14.55
N LEU A 163 2.25 -24.77 -13.65
CA LEU A 163 0.95 -24.52 -13.04
C LEU A 163 1.00 -23.48 -11.91
N VAL A 164 2.16 -23.22 -11.31
CA VAL A 164 2.31 -22.29 -10.19
C VAL A 164 1.95 -20.85 -10.59
N PRO A 165 2.45 -20.29 -11.71
CA PRO A 165 2.06 -18.95 -12.16
C PRO A 165 0.54 -18.78 -12.32
N PHE A 166 -0.14 -19.81 -12.84
CA PHE A 166 -1.59 -19.82 -13.03
C PHE A 166 -2.35 -19.88 -11.70
N TRP A 167 -2.05 -20.86 -10.85
CA TRP A 167 -2.75 -21.00 -9.56
C TRP A 167 -2.46 -19.84 -8.61
N GLY A 168 -1.22 -19.37 -8.58
CA GLY A 168 -0.86 -18.18 -7.81
C GLY A 168 -1.65 -16.95 -8.28
N LEU A 169 -1.83 -16.78 -9.59
CA LEU A 169 -2.66 -15.70 -10.12
C LEU A 169 -4.12 -15.83 -9.66
N CYS A 170 -4.73 -17.03 -9.75
CA CYS A 170 -6.09 -17.26 -9.29
C CYS A 170 -6.27 -16.91 -7.81
N VAL A 171 -5.36 -17.39 -6.95
CA VAL A 171 -5.39 -17.13 -5.50
C VAL A 171 -5.26 -15.63 -5.22
N LEU A 172 -4.32 -14.94 -5.88
CA LEU A 172 -4.07 -13.53 -5.66
C LEU A 172 -5.21 -12.63 -6.18
N VAL A 173 -5.83 -12.98 -7.31
CA VAL A 173 -7.01 -12.27 -7.83
C VAL A 173 -8.18 -12.38 -6.88
N LEU A 174 -8.46 -13.58 -6.38
CA LEU A 174 -9.53 -13.77 -5.39
C LEU A 174 -9.27 -12.99 -4.10
N GLY A 175 -8.01 -12.97 -3.62
CA GLY A 175 -7.62 -12.12 -2.50
C GLY A 175 -7.83 -10.62 -2.80
N ARG A 176 -7.49 -10.15 -4.01
CA ARG A 176 -7.70 -8.75 -4.40
C ARG A 176 -9.18 -8.39 -4.47
N LEU A 177 -10.05 -9.30 -4.93
CA LEU A 177 -11.50 -9.12 -4.94
C LEU A 177 -12.06 -9.03 -3.51
N LEU A 178 -11.56 -9.86 -2.59
CA LEU A 178 -11.91 -9.77 -1.18
C LEU A 178 -11.48 -8.42 -0.56
N CYS A 179 -10.27 -7.96 -0.89
CA CYS A 179 -9.80 -6.64 -0.49
C CYS A 179 -10.66 -5.51 -1.09
N ALA A 180 -11.02 -5.61 -2.38
CA ALA A 180 -11.88 -4.63 -3.06
C ALA A 180 -13.26 -4.53 -2.41
N TYR A 181 -13.81 -5.66 -1.97
CA TYR A 181 -15.06 -5.67 -1.20
C TYR A 181 -14.93 -4.88 0.10
N ALA A 182 -13.85 -5.10 0.87
CA ALA A 182 -13.57 -4.35 2.10
C ALA A 182 -13.37 -2.84 1.82
N GLU A 183 -12.63 -2.49 0.77
CA GLU A 183 -12.42 -1.12 0.31
C GLU A 183 -13.75 -0.41 -0.01
N LEU A 184 -14.61 -1.03 -0.83
CA LEU A 184 -15.92 -0.48 -1.20
C LEU A 184 -16.84 -0.32 0.01
N TRP A 185 -16.80 -1.25 0.95
CA TRP A 185 -17.52 -1.13 2.20
C TRP A 185 -17.03 0.06 3.02
N CYS A 186 -15.70 0.27 3.13
CA CYS A 186 -15.14 1.43 3.84
C CYS A 186 -15.59 2.75 3.20
N LEU A 187 -15.62 2.81 1.87
CA LEU A 187 -16.15 3.97 1.15
C LEU A 187 -17.63 4.19 1.41
N TRP A 188 -18.45 3.13 1.39
CA TRP A 188 -19.87 3.23 1.71
C TRP A 188 -20.10 3.79 3.12
N HIS A 189 -19.35 3.28 4.11
CA HIS A 189 -19.43 3.79 5.48
C HIS A 189 -19.04 5.27 5.59
N HIS A 190 -17.98 5.69 4.90
CA HIS A 190 -17.60 7.09 4.84
C HIS A 190 -18.71 7.96 4.23
N ILE A 191 -19.35 7.51 3.14
CA ILE A 191 -20.49 8.20 2.51
C ILE A 191 -21.67 8.32 3.49
N VAL A 192 -22.02 7.24 4.19
CA VAL A 192 -23.09 7.25 5.19
C VAL A 192 -22.80 8.30 6.27
N LEU A 193 -21.57 8.34 6.81
CA LEU A 193 -21.16 9.35 7.80
C LEU A 193 -21.31 10.78 7.27
N LEU A 194 -20.92 11.04 6.03
CA LEU A 194 -21.09 12.37 5.41
C LEU A 194 -22.57 12.76 5.25
N THR A 195 -23.47 11.79 5.06
CA THR A 195 -24.90 12.05 4.92
C THR A 195 -25.65 12.16 6.24
N THR A 196 -25.13 11.57 7.33
CA THR A 196 -25.75 11.64 8.67
C THR A 196 -25.34 12.89 9.44
N HIS A 197 -24.13 13.41 9.22
CA HIS A 197 -23.70 14.71 9.72
C HIS A 197 -24.18 15.83 8.77
N ALA A 198 -25.49 16.04 8.69
CA ALA A 198 -26.06 17.19 7.98
C ALA A 198 -25.50 18.49 8.56
N VAL A 199 -24.76 19.20 7.72
CA VAL A 199 -24.11 20.49 7.97
C VAL A 199 -25.15 21.52 8.43
N HIS A 200 -24.93 22.13 9.60
CA HIS A 200 -25.56 23.42 9.94
C HIS A 200 -25.35 24.39 8.76
N PRO A 201 -26.40 25.08 8.27
CA PRO A 201 -26.31 25.91 7.08
C PRO A 201 -25.17 26.94 7.21
N ARG A 202 -24.40 27.09 6.12
CA ARG A 202 -23.37 28.12 5.94
C ARG A 202 -23.94 29.52 6.09
#